data_AF-A0AAN5FY92-F1
#
_entry.id   AF-A0AAN5FY92-F1
#
_cell.length_a   1.000
_cell.length_b   1.000
_cell.length_c   1.000
_cell.angle_alpha   90.00
_cell.angle_beta   90.00
_cell.angle_gamma   90.00
#
_symmetry.space_group_name_H-M   'P 1'
#
loop_
_entity.id
_entity.type
_entity.pdbx_description
1 polymer ?
#
loop_
_entity_poly.entity_id
_entity_poly.type
_entity_poly.pdbx_seq_one_letter_code
_entity_poly.pdbx_strand_id
1 'polypeptide(L)'
;MNEQRSRYPSWWAYYYLVRNAYFLFGVPFLIFCAIAFTALSLDIYSTKYDYIYAYGSWTLLIIPSLWLYLKTRAKKKKILQVVKKIKESSPFAPTSDYEQLSFSKSCYFGIDIKNGTMLYVRIYPNNVMDVIGLDIHNFTRTVAEDSKLEIHTTYVSLPMIPLEISGISSRTLANTMHTMAARGYEYKERFPQMIRYRVKEWEKVAGVPVAEVF
;
A
#
# COMPACT_ATOMS: atom_id res chain seq x y z
N MET A 1 21.48 16.49 -8.62
CA MET A 1 20.44 15.79 -9.39
C MET A 1 20.17 14.48 -8.65
N ASN A 2 19.07 14.36 -7.90
CA ASN A 2 18.71 13.10 -7.27
C ASN A 2 18.16 12.17 -8.36
N GLU A 3 18.82 11.05 -8.63
CA GLU A 3 18.26 9.99 -9.46
C GLU A 3 16.93 9.55 -8.83
N GLN A 4 15.81 9.85 -9.48
CA GLN A 4 14.52 9.30 -9.08
C GLN A 4 14.59 7.78 -9.25
N ARG A 5 14.80 7.07 -8.14
CA ARG A 5 14.75 5.60 -8.15
C ARG A 5 13.40 5.16 -8.69
N SER A 6 13.41 4.29 -9.69
CA SER A 6 12.17 3.76 -10.26
C SER A 6 11.32 3.13 -9.16
N ARG A 7 10.01 3.43 -9.14
CA ARG A 7 9.08 2.86 -8.14
C ARG A 7 9.08 1.32 -8.19
N TYR A 8 9.20 0.77 -9.40
CA TYR A 8 9.27 -0.65 -9.66
C TYR A 8 10.64 -1.03 -10.23
N PRO A 9 11.37 -1.96 -9.60
CA PRO A 9 12.61 -2.48 -10.17
C PRO A 9 12.31 -3.43 -11.34
N SER A 10 13.25 -3.60 -12.27
CA SER A 10 13.10 -4.45 -13.46
C SER A 10 12.75 -5.91 -13.14
N TRP A 11 13.26 -6.45 -12.03
CA TRP A 11 12.97 -7.81 -11.55
C TRP A 11 11.56 -7.97 -10.96
N TRP A 12 10.83 -6.88 -10.71
CA TRP A 12 9.53 -6.94 -10.03
C TRP A 12 8.48 -7.71 -10.81
N ALA A 13 8.46 -7.57 -12.14
CA ALA A 13 7.51 -8.30 -12.98
C ALA A 13 7.70 -9.82 -12.86
N TYR A 14 8.95 -10.28 -12.92
CA TYR A 14 9.31 -11.69 -12.74
C TYR A 14 8.96 -12.18 -11.34
N TYR A 15 9.32 -11.42 -10.30
CA TYR A 15 8.96 -11.73 -8.92
C TYR A 15 7.44 -11.85 -8.74
N TYR A 16 6.67 -10.92 -9.32
CA TYR A 16 5.22 -10.92 -9.23
C TYR A 16 4.62 -12.14 -9.94
N LEU A 17 5.14 -12.50 -11.11
CA LEU A 17 4.72 -13.70 -11.85
C LEU A 17 5.03 -14.98 -11.06
N VAL A 18 6.27 -15.15 -10.58
CA VAL A 18 6.69 -16.32 -9.78
C VAL A 18 5.88 -16.41 -8.49
N ARG A 19 5.66 -15.29 -7.81
CA ARG A 19 4.82 -15.23 -6.61
C ARG A 19 3.40 -15.69 -6.91
N ASN A 20 2.78 -15.18 -7.98
CA ASN A 20 1.42 -15.56 -8.34
C ASN A 20 1.33 -17.04 -8.73
N ALA A 21 2.29 -17.55 -9.50
CA ALA A 21 2.37 -18.98 -9.83
C ALA A 21 2.55 -19.84 -8.57
N TYR A 22 3.37 -19.40 -7.61
CA TYR A 22 3.54 -20.06 -6.31
C TYR A 22 2.23 -20.12 -5.53
N PHE A 23 1.48 -19.00 -5.43
CA PHE A 23 0.21 -19.01 -4.71
C PHE A 23 -0.90 -19.78 -5.42
N LEU A 24 -0.92 -19.78 -6.77
CA LEU A 24 -1.95 -20.43 -7.56
C LEU A 24 -1.73 -21.95 -7.70
N PHE A 25 -0.49 -22.38 -7.93
CA PHE A 25 -0.14 -23.79 -8.19
C PHE A 25 0.69 -24.39 -7.07
N GLY A 26 1.69 -23.66 -6.57
CA GLY A 26 2.61 -24.14 -5.55
C GLY A 26 1.94 -24.43 -4.22
N VAL A 27 1.11 -23.51 -3.71
CA VAL A 27 0.45 -23.64 -2.41
C VAL A 27 -0.53 -24.82 -2.37
N PRO A 28 -1.46 -25.00 -3.33
CA PRO A 28 -2.33 -26.18 -3.36
C PRO A 28 -1.56 -27.49 -3.42
N PHE A 29 -0.52 -27.55 -4.26
CA PHE A 29 0.34 -28.73 -4.37
C PHE A 29 1.09 -29.03 -3.07
N LEU A 30 1.72 -28.02 -2.46
CA LEU A 30 2.44 -28.18 -1.20
C LEU A 30 1.53 -28.53 -0.04
N ILE A 31 0.28 -28.03 0.00
CA ILE A 31 -0.71 -28.45 1.01
C ILE A 31 -1.06 -29.92 0.84
N PHE A 32 -1.31 -30.36 -0.40
CA PHE A 32 -1.57 -31.76 -0.70
C PHE A 32 -0.40 -32.66 -0.27
N CYS A 33 0.83 -32.31 -0.66
CA CYS A 33 2.04 -33.03 -0.24
C CYS A 33 2.21 -33.01 1.28
N ALA A 34 2.05 -31.85 1.93
CA ALA A 34 2.19 -31.72 3.38
C ALA A 34 1.21 -32.66 4.11
N ILE A 35 -0.06 -32.69 3.71
CA ILE A 35 -1.07 -33.56 4.32
C ILE A 35 -0.75 -35.04 4.04
N ALA A 36 -0.45 -35.40 2.79
CA ALA A 36 -0.17 -36.77 2.41
C ALA A 36 1.04 -37.35 3.15
N PHE A 37 2.17 -36.64 3.15
CA PHE A 37 3.38 -37.10 3.84
C PHE A 37 3.25 -37.03 5.37
N THR A 38 2.48 -36.08 5.91
CA THR A 38 2.15 -36.11 7.35
C THR A 38 1.35 -37.37 7.70
N ALA A 39 0.37 -37.77 6.89
CA ALA A 39 -0.38 -38.99 7.11
C ALA A 39 0.49 -40.25 7.04
N LEU A 40 1.37 -40.35 6.02
CA LEU A 40 2.33 -41.45 5.89
C LEU A 40 3.31 -41.50 7.07
N SER A 41 3.71 -40.34 7.60
CA SER A 41 4.64 -40.27 8.73
C SER A 41 4.06 -40.75 10.07
N LEU A 42 2.72 -40.90 10.14
CA LEU A 42 2.00 -41.42 11.30
C LEU A 42 1.76 -42.94 11.23
N ASP A 43 2.05 -43.58 10.09
CA ASP A 43 1.94 -45.03 9.92
C ASP A 43 3.12 -45.75 10.61
N ILE A 44 2.86 -46.98 11.04
CA ILE A 44 3.84 -47.87 11.70
C ILE A 44 4.99 -48.22 10.74
N TYR A 45 4.74 -48.19 9.42
CA TYR A 45 5.74 -48.44 8.37
C TYR A 45 6.46 -47.18 7.86
N SER A 46 6.34 -46.07 8.59
CA SER A 46 6.94 -44.79 8.22
C SER A 46 8.45 -44.87 8.02
N THR A 47 8.94 -44.25 6.95
CA THR A 47 10.35 -44.13 6.65
C THR A 47 10.89 -42.75 7.02
N LYS A 48 12.21 -42.63 7.15
CA LYS A 48 12.87 -41.33 7.38
C LYS A 48 12.53 -40.30 6.30
N TYR A 49 12.29 -40.74 5.07
CA TYR A 49 11.97 -39.86 3.95
C TYR A 49 10.58 -39.23 4.09
N ASP A 50 9.61 -39.93 4.68
CA ASP A 50 8.25 -39.40 4.88
C ASP A 50 8.25 -38.18 5.80
N TYR A 51 9.05 -38.23 6.88
CA TYR A 51 9.25 -37.07 7.77
C TYR A 51 9.93 -35.91 7.05
N ILE A 52 10.97 -36.17 6.24
CA ILE A 52 11.68 -35.13 5.49
C ILE A 52 10.73 -34.42 4.53
N TYR A 53 9.89 -35.16 3.80
CA TYR A 53 8.93 -34.58 2.87
C TYR A 53 7.79 -33.85 3.58
N ALA A 54 7.30 -34.35 4.73
CA ALA A 54 6.29 -33.68 5.53
C ALA A 54 6.80 -32.32 6.06
N TYR A 55 7.94 -32.32 6.76
CA TYR A 55 8.53 -31.09 7.30
C TYR A 55 9.00 -30.15 6.18
N GLY A 56 9.56 -30.67 5.09
CA GLY A 56 9.94 -29.89 3.90
C GLY A 56 8.75 -29.16 3.29
N SER A 57 7.61 -29.84 3.15
CA SER A 57 6.39 -29.24 2.58
C SER A 57 5.83 -28.13 3.50
N TRP A 58 5.76 -28.39 4.81
CA TRP A 58 5.29 -27.39 5.79
C TRP A 58 6.21 -26.18 5.87
N THR A 59 7.53 -26.38 5.88
CA THR A 59 8.50 -25.28 5.91
C THR A 59 8.44 -24.41 4.65
N LEU A 60 8.31 -25.03 3.47
CA LEU A 60 8.13 -24.32 2.21
C LEU A 60 6.81 -23.55 2.15
N LEU A 61 5.75 -23.99 2.83
CA LEU A 61 4.51 -23.21 2.97
C LEU A 61 4.66 -22.02 3.93
N ILE A 62 5.21 -22.27 5.12
CA ILE A 62 5.19 -21.32 6.24
C ILE A 62 6.25 -20.22 6.04
N ILE A 63 7.49 -20.56 5.69
CA ILE A 63 8.61 -19.61 5.67
C ILE A 63 8.38 -18.46 4.67
N PRO A 64 8.04 -18.70 3.39
CA PRO A 64 7.79 -17.62 2.43
C PRO A 64 6.59 -16.76 2.84
N SER A 65 5.53 -17.38 3.34
CA SER A 65 4.32 -16.68 3.79
C SER A 65 4.60 -15.75 4.98
N LEU A 66 5.34 -16.26 5.97
CA LEU A 66 5.77 -15.48 7.14
C LEU A 66 6.68 -14.32 6.73
N TRP A 67 7.64 -14.57 5.84
CA TRP A 67 8.54 -13.52 5.34
C TRP A 67 7.78 -12.39 4.64
N LEU A 68 6.82 -12.71 3.77
CA LEU A 68 5.97 -11.71 3.10
C LEU A 68 5.12 -10.91 4.09
N TYR A 69 4.56 -11.59 5.10
CA TYR A 69 3.80 -10.95 6.17
C TYR A 69 4.65 -9.95 6.95
N LEU A 70 5.84 -10.35 7.41
CA LEU A 70 6.75 -9.49 8.18
C LEU A 70 7.20 -8.27 7.36
N LYS A 71 7.54 -8.46 6.08
CA LYS A 71 7.93 -7.38 5.18
C LYS A 71 6.80 -6.36 4.99
N THR A 72 5.57 -6.84 4.80
CA THR A 72 4.38 -5.98 4.65
C THR A 72 4.08 -5.22 5.93
N ARG A 73 4.19 -5.88 7.09
CA ARG A 73 4.02 -5.26 8.41
C ARG A 73 5.05 -4.17 8.67
N ALA A 74 6.30 -4.37 8.28
CA ALA A 74 7.35 -3.35 8.40
C ALA A 74 7.06 -2.11 7.54
N LYS A 75 6.62 -2.29 6.29
CA LYS A 75 6.20 -1.17 5.42
C LYS A 75 5.03 -0.39 6.01
N LYS A 76 4.01 -1.09 6.51
CA LYS A 76 2.86 -0.49 7.19
C LYS A 76 3.27 0.38 8.37
N LYS A 77 4.20 -0.10 9.21
CA LYS A 77 4.70 0.68 10.35
C LYS A 77 5.33 2.01 9.91
N LYS A 78 6.13 1.99 8.85
CA LYS A 78 6.76 3.21 8.28
C LYS A 78 5.72 4.21 7.78
N ILE A 79 4.70 3.74 7.06
CA ILE A 79 3.61 4.59 6.56
C ILE A 79 2.88 5.26 7.73
N LEU A 80 2.51 4.47 8.75
CA LEU A 80 1.81 4.99 9.92
C LEU A 80 2.64 6.01 10.71
N GLN A 81 3.97 5.85 10.76
CA GLN A 81 4.87 6.82 11.38
C GLN A 81 4.85 8.16 10.63
N VAL A 82 4.92 8.14 9.30
CA VAL A 82 4.84 9.36 8.47
C VAL A 82 3.48 10.02 8.61
N VAL A 83 2.38 9.24 8.49
CA VAL A 83 1.02 9.75 8.64
C VAL A 83 0.82 10.37 10.02
N LYS A 84 1.28 9.73 11.09
CA LYS A 84 1.22 10.28 12.45
C LYS A 84 1.94 11.63 12.54
N LYS A 85 3.15 11.71 11.98
CA LYS A 85 3.91 12.97 11.97
C LYS A 85 3.23 14.07 11.16
N ILE A 86 2.57 13.73 10.05
CA ILE A 86 1.79 14.68 9.24
C ILE A 86 0.59 15.20 10.03
N LYS A 87 -0.17 14.32 10.70
CA LYS A 87 -1.30 14.70 11.58
C LYS A 87 -0.87 15.64 12.71
N GLU A 88 0.34 15.47 13.25
CA GLU A 88 0.88 16.33 14.31
C GLU A 88 1.41 17.69 13.82
N SER A 89 1.87 17.77 12.57
CA SER A 89 2.64 18.92 12.07
C SER A 89 1.91 19.76 11.02
N SER A 90 0.75 19.34 10.54
CA SER A 90 -0.02 19.98 9.47
C SER A 90 -1.52 19.98 9.79
N PRO A 91 -2.33 20.85 9.15
CA PRO A 91 -3.79 20.89 9.31
C PRO A 91 -4.46 19.72 8.56
N PHE A 92 -4.05 18.50 8.88
CA PHE A 92 -4.63 17.26 8.36
C PHE A 92 -5.19 16.44 9.51
N ALA A 93 -6.51 16.46 9.64
CA ALA A 93 -7.29 15.74 10.63
C ALA A 93 -8.33 14.87 9.91
N PRO A 94 -7.93 13.68 9.39
CA PRO A 94 -8.83 12.86 8.61
C PRO A 94 -10.02 12.42 9.44
N THR A 95 -11.17 12.34 8.78
CA THR A 95 -12.38 11.81 9.41
C THR A 95 -12.23 10.29 9.51
N SER A 96 -12.52 9.69 10.68
CA SER A 96 -12.34 8.25 10.95
C SER A 96 -12.96 7.38 9.86
N ASP A 97 -14.13 7.80 9.38
CA ASP A 97 -14.94 7.06 8.42
C ASP A 97 -14.42 7.17 6.99
N TYR A 98 -13.39 8.01 6.75
CA TYR A 98 -12.77 8.27 5.46
C TYR A 98 -11.26 8.02 5.49
N GLU A 99 -10.80 7.22 6.45
CA GLU A 99 -9.41 6.81 6.61
C GLU A 99 -9.25 5.33 6.25
N GLN A 100 -8.34 5.04 5.32
CA GLN A 100 -8.08 3.69 4.85
C GLN A 100 -6.60 3.36 4.81
N LEU A 101 -6.33 2.10 5.14
CA LEU A 101 -4.99 1.52 5.08
C LEU A 101 -5.06 0.15 4.43
N SER A 102 -4.58 0.07 3.20
CA SER A 102 -4.52 -1.19 2.44
C SER A 102 -3.30 -2.02 2.87
N PHE A 103 -3.57 -3.23 3.37
CA PHE A 103 -2.54 -4.18 3.81
C PHE A 103 -1.75 -4.74 2.63
N SER A 104 -2.42 -5.15 1.55
CA SER A 104 -1.79 -5.79 0.39
C SER A 104 -0.91 -4.83 -0.42
N LYS A 105 -1.31 -3.55 -0.50
CA LYS A 105 -0.62 -2.54 -1.32
C LYS A 105 0.31 -1.61 -0.55
N SER A 106 0.40 -1.73 0.78
CA SER A 106 1.17 -0.82 1.64
C SER A 106 0.86 0.64 1.30
N CYS A 107 -0.42 0.98 1.37
CA CYS A 107 -0.98 2.24 0.91
C CYS A 107 -1.93 2.79 1.97
N TYR A 108 -1.83 4.09 2.23
CA TYR A 108 -2.70 4.85 3.11
C TYR A 108 -3.39 5.93 2.29
N PHE A 109 -4.69 6.09 2.53
CA PHE A 109 -5.47 7.19 1.98
C PHE A 109 -6.41 7.73 3.06
N GLY A 110 -6.44 9.04 3.24
CA GLY A 110 -7.33 9.67 4.22
C GLY A 110 -7.90 10.97 3.68
N ILE A 111 -9.19 11.21 3.97
CA ILE A 111 -9.89 12.46 3.64
C ILE A 111 -10.22 13.22 4.92
N ASP A 112 -9.84 14.48 4.96
CA ASP A 112 -10.25 15.47 5.96
C ASP A 112 -11.34 16.37 5.37
N ILE A 113 -12.59 16.05 5.71
CA ILE A 113 -13.77 16.79 5.24
C ILE A 113 -13.84 18.19 5.88
N LYS A 114 -13.24 18.40 7.05
CA LYS A 114 -13.32 19.71 7.74
C LYS A 114 -12.42 20.72 7.08
N ASN A 115 -11.21 20.31 6.70
CA ASN A 115 -10.21 21.19 6.10
C ASN A 115 -10.13 21.09 4.57
N GLY A 116 -10.86 20.16 3.94
CA GLY A 116 -10.82 20.03 2.49
C GLY A 116 -9.54 19.35 1.98
N THR A 117 -8.84 18.60 2.83
CA THR A 117 -7.51 18.04 2.51
C THR A 117 -7.55 16.53 2.40
N MET A 118 -6.67 15.96 1.59
CA MET A 118 -6.57 14.51 1.39
C MET A 118 -5.11 14.11 1.37
N LEU A 119 -4.79 12.97 1.98
CA LEU A 119 -3.43 12.47 2.07
C LEU A 119 -3.34 11.08 1.46
N TYR A 120 -2.38 10.92 0.55
CA TYR A 120 -2.00 9.65 -0.03
C TYR A 120 -0.55 9.31 0.35
N VAL A 121 -0.33 8.14 0.94
CA VAL A 121 1.02 7.65 1.26
C VAL A 121 1.18 6.21 0.83
N ARG A 122 2.21 5.89 0.04
CA ARG A 122 2.44 4.52 -0.43
C ARG A 122 3.92 4.17 -0.48
N ILE A 123 4.27 2.95 -0.07
CA ILE A 123 5.63 2.42 -0.26
C ILE A 123 5.64 1.40 -1.38
N TYR A 124 6.45 1.68 -2.41
CA TYR A 124 6.61 0.83 -3.57
C TYR A 124 7.62 -0.32 -3.35
N PRO A 125 7.66 -1.30 -4.27
CA PRO A 125 8.59 -2.42 -4.18
C PRO A 125 10.06 -2.02 -4.10
N ASN A 126 10.49 -0.97 -4.80
CA ASN A 126 11.88 -0.48 -4.74
C ASN A 126 12.23 0.29 -3.45
N ASN A 127 11.42 0.16 -2.40
CA ASN A 127 11.53 0.92 -1.15
C ASN A 127 11.56 2.44 -1.36
N VAL A 128 10.82 2.93 -2.35
CA VAL A 128 10.55 4.36 -2.53
C VAL A 128 9.15 4.65 -1.99
N MET A 129 9.00 5.73 -1.23
CA MET A 129 7.72 6.17 -0.70
C MET A 129 7.19 7.35 -1.52
N ASP A 130 5.91 7.35 -1.87
CA ASP A 130 5.21 8.54 -2.31
C ASP A 130 4.45 9.12 -1.11
N VAL A 131 4.58 10.42 -0.87
CA VAL A 131 3.79 11.19 0.11
C VAL A 131 3.17 12.36 -0.62
N ILE A 132 1.86 12.33 -0.83
CA ILE A 132 1.15 13.30 -1.66
C ILE A 132 -0.01 13.86 -0.87
N GLY A 133 0.05 15.17 -0.65
CA GLY A 133 -1.10 15.94 -0.19
C GLY A 133 -1.92 16.41 -1.39
N LEU A 134 -3.24 16.37 -1.28
CA LEU A 134 -4.19 16.93 -2.23
C LEU A 134 -5.10 17.90 -1.48
N ASP A 135 -5.50 18.96 -2.15
CA ASP A 135 -6.60 19.82 -1.78
C ASP A 135 -7.68 19.76 -2.88
N ILE A 136 -8.78 20.52 -2.72
CA ILE A 136 -9.86 20.50 -3.71
C ILE A 136 -9.49 21.06 -5.09
N HIS A 137 -8.37 21.78 -5.21
CA HIS A 137 -7.92 22.38 -6.47
C HIS A 137 -6.94 21.48 -7.24
N ASN A 138 -6.40 20.46 -6.57
CA ASN A 138 -5.36 19.59 -7.13
C ASN A 138 -5.87 18.29 -7.73
N PHE A 139 -7.17 18.00 -7.65
CA PHE A 139 -7.80 16.90 -8.38
C PHE A 139 -8.82 17.43 -9.40
N THR A 140 -8.95 16.73 -10.53
CA THR A 140 -9.78 17.16 -11.67
C THR A 140 -11.02 16.29 -11.84
N ARG A 141 -10.85 14.98 -11.79
CA ARG A 141 -11.93 14.00 -11.92
C ARG A 141 -11.64 12.76 -11.10
N THR A 142 -12.69 12.02 -10.76
CA THR A 142 -12.57 10.70 -10.15
C THR A 142 -13.27 9.66 -11.02
N VAL A 143 -12.67 8.47 -11.14
CA VAL A 143 -13.28 7.30 -11.78
C VAL A 143 -13.41 6.23 -10.73
N ALA A 144 -14.66 5.90 -10.37
CA ALA A 144 -14.98 4.91 -9.35
C ALA A 144 -15.56 3.65 -9.99
N GLU A 145 -14.80 2.55 -9.94
CA GLU A 145 -15.18 1.25 -10.49
C GLU A 145 -15.03 0.18 -9.40
N ASP A 146 -16.16 -0.31 -8.88
CA ASP A 146 -16.24 -1.28 -7.79
C ASP A 146 -15.29 -0.98 -6.62
N SER A 147 -14.15 -1.68 -6.56
CA SER A 147 -13.13 -1.57 -5.50
C SER A 147 -11.95 -0.67 -5.87
N LYS A 148 -12.00 0.02 -7.01
CA LYS A 148 -10.96 0.91 -7.52
C LYS A 148 -11.48 2.34 -7.61
N LEU A 149 -10.62 3.26 -7.22
CA LEU A 149 -10.83 4.69 -7.42
C LEU A 149 -9.58 5.27 -8.06
N GLU A 150 -9.76 5.90 -9.20
CA GLU A 150 -8.71 6.65 -9.87
C GLU A 150 -8.96 8.13 -9.62
N ILE A 151 -8.01 8.78 -8.95
CA ILE A 151 -8.04 10.23 -8.74
C ILE A 151 -7.14 10.85 -9.79
N HIS A 152 -7.72 11.59 -10.72
CA HIS A 152 -6.94 12.36 -11.68
C HIS A 152 -6.51 13.68 -11.04
N THR A 153 -5.23 14.00 -11.16
CA THR A 153 -4.63 15.18 -10.53
C THR A 153 -4.23 16.21 -11.58
N THR A 154 -3.91 17.42 -11.11
CA THR A 154 -3.28 18.46 -11.94
C THR A 154 -1.76 18.34 -12.02
N TYR A 155 -1.16 17.35 -11.36
CA TYR A 155 0.30 17.11 -11.36
C TYR A 155 0.74 16.41 -12.65
N VAL A 156 1.75 16.97 -13.32
CA VAL A 156 2.20 16.49 -14.64
C VAL A 156 2.94 15.15 -14.52
N SER A 157 3.72 14.97 -13.46
CA SER A 157 4.46 13.73 -13.16
C SER A 157 3.59 12.65 -12.50
N LEU A 158 2.39 13.00 -12.05
CA LEU A 158 1.44 12.04 -11.50
C LEU A 158 -0.01 12.38 -11.86
N PRO A 159 -0.38 12.26 -13.14
CA PRO A 159 -1.70 12.66 -13.62
C PRO A 159 -2.83 11.80 -13.04
N MET A 160 -2.51 10.64 -12.44
CA MET A 160 -3.48 9.71 -11.88
C MET A 160 -2.92 8.98 -10.65
N ILE A 161 -3.69 8.97 -9.57
CA ILE A 161 -3.43 8.18 -8.36
C ILE A 161 -4.43 7.03 -8.32
N PRO A 162 -3.99 5.77 -8.53
CA PRO A 162 -4.85 4.61 -8.36
C PRO A 162 -4.94 4.23 -6.88
N LEU A 163 -6.17 4.09 -6.41
CA LEU A 163 -6.54 3.58 -5.09
C LEU A 163 -7.28 2.26 -5.23
N GLU A 164 -6.85 1.26 -4.49
CA GLU A 164 -7.69 0.09 -4.21
C GLU A 164 -8.26 0.26 -2.82
N ILE A 165 -9.58 0.22 -2.78
CA ILE A 165 -10.38 0.61 -1.63
C ILE A 165 -10.94 -0.65 -1.01
N SER A 166 -10.71 -0.78 0.30
CA SER A 166 -11.26 -1.86 1.11
C SER A 166 -12.03 -1.25 2.27
N GLY A 167 -13.35 -1.44 2.30
CA GLY A 167 -14.22 -0.97 3.38
C GLY A 167 -15.25 0.06 2.92
N ILE A 168 -14.80 1.24 2.47
CA ILE A 168 -15.71 2.28 1.96
C ILE A 168 -15.96 2.03 0.47
N SER A 169 -17.15 2.34 -0.03
CA SER A 169 -17.40 2.33 -1.47
C SER A 169 -16.54 3.37 -2.20
N SER A 170 -15.96 2.97 -3.34
CA SER A 170 -15.23 3.88 -4.24
C SER A 170 -16.09 5.06 -4.68
N ARG A 171 -17.38 4.82 -4.94
CA ARG A 171 -18.36 5.86 -5.30
C ARG A 171 -18.60 6.84 -4.14
N THR A 172 -18.65 6.34 -2.91
CA THR A 172 -18.81 7.21 -1.74
C THR A 172 -17.61 8.14 -1.59
N LEU A 173 -16.38 7.62 -1.70
CA LEU A 173 -15.19 8.47 -1.66
C LEU A 173 -15.19 9.51 -2.79
N ALA A 174 -15.47 9.10 -4.02
CA ALA A 174 -15.59 10.00 -5.17
C ALA A 174 -16.62 11.11 -4.94
N ASN A 175 -17.82 10.75 -4.50
CA ASN A 175 -18.90 11.70 -4.23
C ASN A 175 -18.51 12.68 -3.11
N THR A 176 -17.88 12.19 -2.04
CA THR A 176 -17.38 13.05 -0.96
C THR A 176 -16.34 14.03 -1.46
N MET A 177 -15.37 13.59 -2.27
CA MET A 177 -14.37 14.47 -2.88
C MET A 177 -15.03 15.56 -3.75
N HIS A 178 -15.96 15.20 -4.62
CA HIS A 178 -16.65 16.17 -5.47
C HIS A 178 -17.56 17.11 -4.67
N THR A 179 -18.17 16.64 -3.59
CA THR A 179 -18.95 17.48 -2.66
C THR A 179 -18.05 18.47 -1.93
N MET A 180 -16.85 18.04 -1.52
CA MET A 180 -15.85 18.93 -0.93
C MET A 180 -15.42 20.01 -1.94
N ALA A 181 -15.16 19.64 -3.20
CA ALA A 181 -14.82 20.63 -4.22
C ALA A 181 -15.96 21.64 -4.46
N ALA A 182 -17.21 21.18 -4.48
CA ALA A 182 -18.39 22.04 -4.65
C ALA A 182 -18.61 22.98 -3.45
N ARG A 183 -18.29 22.53 -2.23
CA ARG A 183 -18.41 23.36 -1.02
C ARG A 183 -17.51 24.60 -1.06
N GLY A 184 -16.37 24.50 -1.74
CA GLY A 184 -15.35 25.55 -1.75
C GLY A 184 -14.62 25.62 -0.41
N TYR A 185 -13.30 25.43 -0.43
CA TYR A 185 -12.44 25.59 0.73
C TYR A 185 -11.43 26.69 0.44
N GLU A 186 -11.21 27.57 1.41
CA GLU A 186 -10.14 28.56 1.36
C GLU A 186 -8.98 28.09 2.21
N TYR A 187 -7.79 28.06 1.61
CA TYR A 187 -6.57 27.60 2.26
C TYR A 187 -5.65 28.78 2.51
N LYS A 188 -5.37 29.09 3.79
CA LYS A 188 -4.33 30.05 4.16
C LYS A 188 -2.95 29.61 3.65
N GLU A 189 -2.67 28.32 3.76
CA GLU A 189 -1.50 27.66 3.18
C GLU A 189 -1.94 26.38 2.48
N ARG A 190 -1.46 26.15 1.24
CA ARG A 190 -1.87 24.98 0.46
C ARG A 190 -1.26 23.71 1.03
N PHE A 191 -2.11 22.77 1.44
CA PHE A 191 -1.71 21.48 2.01
C PHE A 191 -0.71 20.70 1.13
N PRO A 192 -0.91 20.60 -0.20
CA PRO A 192 0.06 19.93 -1.07
C PRO A 192 1.45 20.56 -1.04
N GLN A 193 1.53 21.89 -0.94
CA GLN A 193 2.81 22.60 -0.87
C GLN A 193 3.53 22.33 0.46
N MET A 194 2.78 22.29 1.57
CA MET A 194 3.36 21.93 2.88
C MET A 194 3.95 20.53 2.88
N ILE A 195 3.24 19.54 2.30
CA ILE A 195 3.75 18.18 2.17
C ILE A 195 5.02 18.16 1.32
N ARG A 196 5.03 18.90 0.20
CA ARG A 196 6.17 19.01 -0.72
C ARG A 196 7.40 19.63 -0.06
N TYR A 197 7.27 20.73 0.67
CA TYR A 197 8.42 21.38 1.29
C TYR A 197 9.05 20.56 2.42
N ARG A 198 8.32 19.59 2.97
CA ARG A 198 8.76 18.72 4.06
C ARG A 198 9.18 17.31 3.61
N VAL A 199 9.41 17.09 2.31
CA VAL A 199 9.87 15.78 1.77
C VAL A 199 11.05 15.20 2.56
N LYS A 200 12.08 16.01 2.86
CA LYS A 200 13.24 15.57 3.66
C LYS A 200 12.88 15.13 5.08
N GLU A 201 11.85 15.73 5.68
CA GLU A 201 11.36 15.32 7.00
C GLU A 201 10.72 13.94 6.90
N TRP A 202 9.90 13.69 5.87
CA TRP A 202 9.25 12.41 5.61
C TRP A 202 10.27 11.31 5.35
N GLU A 203 11.33 11.59 4.60
CA GLU A 203 12.45 10.66 4.36
C GLU A 203 13.13 10.24 5.66
N LYS A 204 13.42 11.21 6.52
CA LYS A 204 14.04 10.97 7.83
C LYS A 204 13.17 10.10 8.73
N VAL A 205 11.85 10.33 8.74
CA VAL A 205 10.90 9.55 9.55
C VAL A 205 10.72 8.14 9.00
N ALA A 206 10.59 7.99 7.67
CA ALA A 206 10.33 6.70 7.04
C ALA A 206 11.59 5.81 6.93
N GLY A 207 12.78 6.42 6.95
CA GLY A 207 14.05 5.74 6.67
C GLY A 207 14.08 5.12 5.27
N VAL A 208 13.42 5.77 4.31
CA VAL A 208 13.37 5.42 2.88
C VAL A 208 13.28 6.70 2.05
N PRO A 209 13.79 6.71 0.81
CA PRO A 209 13.65 7.87 -0.08
C PRO A 209 12.18 8.15 -0.39
N VAL A 210 11.82 9.43 -0.44
CA VAL A 210 10.47 9.90 -0.77
C VAL A 210 10.52 10.55 -2.15
N ALA A 211 9.68 10.07 -3.06
CA ALA A 211 9.64 10.60 -4.41
C ALA A 211 9.09 12.03 -4.40
N GLU A 212 9.77 12.92 -5.12
CA GLU A 212 9.25 14.25 -5.40
C GLU A 212 8.26 14.14 -6.56
N VAL A 213 6.99 14.47 -6.30
CA VAL A 213 5.90 14.39 -7.27
C VAL A 213 5.44 15.82 -7.58
N PHE A 214 5.44 16.18 -8.87
CA PHE A 214 5.17 17.52 -9.42
C PHE A 214 4.14 17.53 -10.54
#